data_AF-A0A3B0TIP0-F1
#
_entry.id   AF-A0A3B0TIP0-F1
#
_cell.length_a   1.000
_cell.length_b   1.000
_cell.length_c   1.000
_cell.angle_alpha   90.00
_cell.angle_beta   90.00
_cell.angle_gamma   90.00
#
_symmetry.space_group_name_H-M   'P 1'
#
loop_
_entity.id
_entity.type
_entity.pdbx_description
1 polymer ?
#
loop_
_entity_poly.entity_id
_entity_poly.type
_entity_poly.pdbx_seq_one_letter_code
_entity_poly.pdbx_strand_id
1 'polypeptide(L)'
;MNILFITADQWRGECLSALGHAHVKTPNLDALAADGALFRRHYAQATPCGPSRACLYTGMYMQNHRSLLNGTPMDARHTNVALEARKAGYAPALFGYTDVSLDPRHQAPGTRSARGFDGVLPGMDPVGFLSSDWGPWLAELRKKGYQLPEEAARIYEPDPAATGSGDKGKTYLPARFRAKDSSAA
;
A
#
# COMPACT_ATOMS: atom_id res chain seq x y z
N MET A 1 5.21 -20.45 18.71
CA MET A 1 5.69 -20.03 17.37
C MET A 1 5.11 -18.65 17.10
N ASN A 2 5.89 -17.72 16.55
CA ASN A 2 5.41 -16.43 16.10
C ASN A 2 5.58 -16.35 14.57
N ILE A 3 4.71 -15.60 13.89
CA ILE A 3 4.76 -15.43 12.43
C ILE A 3 4.87 -13.93 12.15
N LEU A 4 5.89 -13.55 11.39
CA LEU A 4 6.05 -12.19 10.88
C LEU A 4 5.77 -12.20 9.37
N PHE A 5 4.64 -11.61 8.97
CA PHE A 5 4.25 -11.52 7.57
C PHE A 5 4.57 -10.12 7.02
N ILE A 6 5.61 -10.05 6.20
CA ILE A 6 6.11 -8.79 5.61
C ILE A 6 5.62 -8.70 4.17
N THR A 7 5.00 -7.58 3.81
CA THR A 7 4.64 -7.25 2.43
C THR A 7 5.25 -5.90 2.04
N ALA A 8 5.69 -5.80 0.78
CA ALA A 8 6.18 -4.56 0.19
C ALA A 8 5.27 -4.19 -0.99
N ASP A 9 4.80 -2.94 -1.03
CA ASP A 9 3.94 -2.48 -2.13
C ASP A 9 4.79 -2.04 -3.33
N GLN A 10 4.29 -2.34 -4.53
CA GLN A 10 4.89 -1.98 -5.81
C GLN A 10 6.36 -2.42 -5.98
N TRP A 11 6.75 -3.49 -5.30
CA TRP A 11 8.10 -4.06 -5.42
C TRP A 11 8.26 -4.82 -6.74
N ARG A 12 9.31 -4.49 -7.49
CA ARG A 12 9.72 -5.23 -8.69
C ARG A 12 10.41 -6.52 -8.26
N GLY A 13 9.89 -7.67 -8.68
CA GLY A 13 10.34 -9.00 -8.21
C GLY A 13 11.84 -9.26 -8.42
N GLU A 14 12.44 -8.67 -9.45
CA GLU A 14 13.86 -8.76 -9.78
C GLU A 14 14.75 -7.80 -8.99
N CYS A 15 14.20 -6.82 -8.26
CA CYS A 15 14.97 -5.84 -7.49
C CYS A 15 15.50 -6.41 -6.17
N LEU A 16 16.15 -7.58 -6.23
CA LEU A 16 16.76 -8.28 -5.10
C LEU A 16 18.18 -8.71 -5.47
N SER A 17 19.21 -8.39 -4.67
CA SER A 17 20.59 -8.79 -4.99
C SER A 17 20.79 -10.29 -4.95
N ALA A 18 20.06 -11.03 -4.12
CA ALA A 18 20.02 -12.51 -4.16
C ALA A 18 19.53 -13.11 -5.49
N LEU A 19 18.87 -12.31 -6.35
CA LEU A 19 18.50 -12.69 -7.73
C LEU A 19 19.51 -12.22 -8.78
N GLY A 20 20.63 -11.63 -8.37
CA GLY A 20 21.69 -11.15 -9.26
C GLY A 20 21.45 -9.76 -9.84
N HIS A 21 20.61 -8.92 -9.19
CA HIS A 21 20.39 -7.55 -9.65
C HIS A 21 21.68 -6.72 -9.65
N ALA A 22 22.03 -6.08 -10.77
CA ALA A 22 23.35 -5.47 -10.97
C ALA A 22 23.69 -4.28 -10.04
N HIS A 23 22.67 -3.53 -9.58
CA HIS A 23 22.86 -2.29 -8.82
C HIS A 23 22.22 -2.26 -7.41
N VAL A 24 20.99 -2.79 -7.28
CA VAL A 24 20.29 -2.89 -6.00
C VAL A 24 21.06 -3.81 -5.05
N LYS A 25 21.28 -3.34 -3.82
CA LYS A 25 21.91 -4.10 -2.74
C LYS A 25 20.91 -4.29 -1.62
N THR A 26 20.60 -5.53 -1.27
CA THR A 26 19.61 -5.90 -0.24
C THR A 26 20.20 -6.88 0.78
N PRO A 27 21.30 -6.53 1.47
CA PRO A 27 22.05 -7.49 2.29
C PRO A 27 21.22 -8.19 3.37
N ASN A 28 20.26 -7.49 3.99
CA ASN A 28 19.38 -8.07 4.99
C ASN A 28 18.37 -9.08 4.40
N LEU A 29 17.88 -8.82 3.18
CA LEU A 29 17.00 -9.76 2.49
C LEU A 29 17.77 -10.93 1.90
N ASP A 30 19.02 -10.70 1.49
CA ASP A 30 19.92 -11.75 1.03
C ASP A 30 20.24 -12.74 2.16
N ALA A 31 20.49 -12.22 3.38
CA ALA A 31 20.66 -13.06 4.57
C ALA A 31 19.39 -13.86 4.88
N LEU A 32 18.22 -13.22 4.86
CA LEU A 32 16.93 -13.92 5.04
C LEU A 32 16.69 -15.01 3.99
N ALA A 33 17.07 -14.76 2.74
CA ALA A 33 16.94 -15.72 1.65
C ALA A 33 17.92 -16.89 1.79
N ALA A 34 19.13 -16.67 2.34
CA ALA A 34 20.13 -17.70 2.59
C ALA A 34 19.74 -18.63 3.75
N ASP A 35 19.12 -18.08 4.80
CA ASP A 35 18.66 -18.84 5.97
C ASP A 35 17.28 -19.50 5.77
N GLY A 36 16.63 -19.22 4.63
CA GLY A 36 15.25 -19.64 4.35
C GLY A 36 15.07 -20.26 2.97
N ALA A 37 13.88 -20.04 2.40
CA ALA A 37 13.54 -20.51 1.05
C ALA A 37 13.18 -19.32 0.15
N LEU A 38 13.86 -19.23 -1.01
CA LEU A 38 13.61 -18.20 -2.01
C LEU A 38 12.78 -18.74 -3.18
N PHE A 39 11.56 -18.24 -3.33
CA PHE A 39 10.69 -18.56 -4.45
C PHE A 39 11.01 -17.68 -5.66
N ARG A 40 11.81 -18.21 -6.60
CA ARG A 40 12.23 -17.48 -7.82
C ARG A 40 11.13 -17.26 -8.87
N ARG A 41 9.99 -17.94 -8.71
CA ARG A 41 8.84 -17.88 -9.63
C ARG A 41 7.56 -17.64 -8.83
N HIS A 42 7.51 -16.52 -8.13
CA HIS A 42 6.34 -16.08 -7.36
C HIS A 42 5.64 -14.95 -8.11
N TYR A 43 4.32 -15.08 -8.31
CA TYR A 43 3.52 -14.15 -9.09
C TYR A 43 2.34 -13.67 -8.26
N ALA A 44 2.09 -12.36 -8.30
CA ALA A 44 0.83 -11.80 -7.80
C ALA A 44 -0.33 -12.29 -8.68
N GLN A 45 -1.46 -12.60 -8.07
CA GLN A 45 -2.63 -13.12 -8.79
C GLN A 45 -3.41 -12.06 -9.55
N ALA A 46 -3.29 -10.78 -9.14
CA ALA A 46 -4.05 -9.69 -9.73
C ALA A 46 -3.28 -8.36 -9.66
N THR A 47 -3.74 -7.40 -10.47
CA THR A 47 -3.34 -5.99 -10.45
C THR A 47 -4.60 -5.15 -10.63
N PRO A 48 -4.80 -4.03 -9.91
CA PRO A 48 -3.87 -3.27 -9.04
C PRO A 48 -3.79 -3.77 -7.57
N CYS A 49 -3.30 -2.93 -6.64
CA CYS A 49 -2.97 -3.27 -5.25
C CYS A 49 -4.13 -3.90 -4.45
N GLY A 50 -5.34 -3.32 -4.49
CA GLY A 50 -6.51 -3.83 -3.76
C GLY A 50 -6.86 -5.28 -4.15
N PRO A 51 -7.10 -5.60 -5.43
CA PRO A 51 -7.33 -6.96 -5.90
C PRO A 51 -6.18 -7.93 -5.59
N SER A 52 -4.93 -7.49 -5.75
CA SER A 52 -3.74 -8.29 -5.44
C SER A 52 -3.69 -8.69 -3.96
N ARG A 53 -3.97 -7.72 -3.08
CA ARG A 53 -4.03 -7.93 -1.63
C ARG A 53 -5.23 -8.79 -1.23
N ALA A 54 -6.39 -8.62 -1.87
CA ALA A 54 -7.53 -9.50 -1.66
C ALA A 54 -7.20 -10.97 -2.00
N CYS A 55 -6.50 -11.23 -3.11
CA CYS A 55 -6.00 -12.56 -3.44
C CYS A 55 -5.04 -13.08 -2.35
N LEU A 56 -4.08 -12.26 -1.94
CA LEU A 56 -3.07 -12.61 -0.93
C LEU A 56 -3.69 -12.96 0.42
N TYR A 57 -4.67 -12.17 0.88
CA TYR A 57 -5.28 -12.34 2.19
C TYR A 57 -6.33 -13.45 2.23
N THR A 58 -7.04 -13.69 1.13
CA THR A 58 -8.08 -14.73 1.08
C THR A 58 -7.56 -16.08 0.60
N GLY A 59 -6.40 -16.12 -0.06
CA GLY A 59 -5.90 -17.31 -0.74
C GLY A 59 -6.72 -17.70 -1.97
N MET A 60 -7.59 -16.81 -2.47
CA MET A 60 -8.47 -17.08 -3.60
C MET A 60 -8.03 -16.31 -4.86
N TYR A 61 -8.40 -16.85 -6.01
CA TYR A 61 -8.32 -16.10 -7.27
C TYR A 61 -9.36 -14.96 -7.33
N MET A 62 -9.05 -13.93 -8.12
CA MET A 62 -9.87 -12.72 -8.25
C MET A 62 -11.32 -13.00 -8.66
N GLN A 63 -11.57 -13.98 -9.53
CA GLN A 63 -12.93 -14.35 -9.95
C GLN A 63 -13.80 -14.90 -8.81
N ASN A 64 -13.18 -15.42 -7.74
CA ASN A 64 -13.90 -15.97 -6.60
C ASN A 64 -14.30 -14.87 -5.62
N HIS A 65 -13.36 -13.99 -5.26
CA HIS A 65 -13.60 -12.94 -4.26
C HIS A 65 -14.18 -11.64 -4.85
N ARG A 66 -14.07 -11.43 -6.16
CA ARG A 66 -14.69 -10.32 -6.92
C ARG A 66 -14.32 -8.88 -6.50
N SER A 67 -13.34 -8.67 -5.63
CA SER A 67 -12.63 -7.39 -5.54
C SER A 67 -11.77 -7.17 -6.81
N LEU A 68 -12.27 -6.35 -7.75
CA LEU A 68 -11.71 -6.21 -9.11
C LEU A 68 -10.84 -4.96 -9.32
N LEU A 69 -11.11 -3.89 -8.58
CA LEU A 69 -10.41 -2.61 -8.66
C LEU A 69 -10.09 -2.11 -7.25
N ASN A 70 -9.14 -1.18 -7.14
CA ASN A 70 -8.96 -0.42 -5.89
C ASN A 70 -10.28 0.26 -5.50
N GLY A 71 -10.67 0.15 -4.23
CA GLY A 71 -12.00 0.61 -3.79
C GLY A 71 -13.10 -0.44 -3.87
N THR A 72 -12.89 -1.57 -4.58
CA THR A 72 -13.91 -2.64 -4.65
C THR A 72 -13.94 -3.41 -3.33
N PRO A 73 -15.06 -3.40 -2.60
CA PRO A 73 -15.13 -4.04 -1.29
C PRO A 73 -14.80 -5.53 -1.33
N MET A 74 -14.06 -6.00 -0.34
CA MET A 74 -13.96 -7.43 -0.04
C MET A 74 -15.25 -7.88 0.62
N ASP A 75 -15.93 -8.86 0.01
CA ASP A 75 -17.16 -9.42 0.55
C ASP A 75 -16.88 -10.16 1.87
N ALA A 76 -17.58 -9.77 2.95
CA ALA A 76 -17.37 -10.30 4.29
C ALA A 76 -17.75 -11.80 4.43
N ARG A 77 -18.40 -12.41 3.43
CA ARG A 77 -18.65 -13.86 3.38
C ARG A 77 -17.36 -14.68 3.23
N HIS A 78 -16.28 -14.07 2.77
CA HIS A 78 -15.00 -14.73 2.63
C HIS A 78 -14.15 -14.54 3.87
N THR A 79 -13.54 -15.64 4.34
CA THR A 79 -12.51 -15.56 5.37
C THR A 79 -11.22 -14.95 4.82
N ASN A 80 -10.28 -14.66 5.71
CA ASN A 80 -8.96 -14.19 5.37
C ASN A 80 -7.91 -14.73 6.34
N VAL A 81 -6.63 -14.58 5.99
CA VAL A 81 -5.48 -15.08 6.76
C VAL A 81 -5.48 -14.62 8.23
N ALA A 82 -5.95 -13.40 8.53
CA ALA A 82 -6.00 -12.90 9.90
C ALA A 82 -7.14 -13.54 10.71
N LEU A 83 -8.31 -13.73 10.10
CA LEU A 83 -9.43 -14.45 10.74
C LEU A 83 -9.07 -15.93 10.98
N GLU A 84 -8.44 -16.59 10.02
CA GLU A 84 -7.96 -17.97 10.18
C GLU A 84 -6.87 -18.06 11.26
N ALA A 85 -5.94 -17.10 11.32
CA ALA A 85 -4.95 -17.04 12.38
C ALA A 85 -5.58 -16.88 13.77
N ARG A 86 -6.64 -16.07 13.92
CA ARG A 86 -7.38 -15.95 15.18
C ARG A 86 -8.06 -17.24 15.60
N LYS A 87 -8.65 -17.99 14.67
CA LYS A 87 -9.21 -19.34 14.97
C LYS A 87 -8.15 -20.30 15.50
N ALA A 88 -6.92 -20.15 15.06
CA ALA A 88 -5.77 -20.92 15.53
C ALA A 88 -5.12 -20.36 16.82
N GLY A 89 -5.71 -19.34 17.47
CA GLY A 89 -5.23 -18.77 18.74
C GLY A 89 -4.14 -17.70 18.61
N TYR A 90 -3.85 -17.21 17.40
CA TYR A 90 -2.94 -16.09 17.21
C TYR A 90 -3.64 -14.73 17.39
N ALA A 91 -2.85 -13.69 17.68
CA ALA A 91 -3.30 -12.30 17.75
C ALA A 91 -2.60 -11.48 16.64
N PRO A 92 -3.20 -11.37 15.43
CA PRO A 92 -2.58 -10.66 14.32
C PRO A 92 -2.50 -9.15 14.60
N ALA A 93 -1.30 -8.59 14.58
CA ALA A 93 -1.03 -7.16 14.72
C ALA A 93 -0.59 -6.56 13.38
N LEU A 94 -1.04 -5.34 13.08
CA LEU A 94 -0.70 -4.60 11.87
C LEU A 94 0.22 -3.42 12.20
N PHE A 95 1.37 -3.41 11.54
CA PHE A 95 2.23 -2.24 11.36
C PHE A 95 2.28 -1.94 9.86
N GLY A 96 1.80 -0.77 9.45
CA GLY A 96 1.60 -0.40 8.05
C GLY A 96 0.12 -0.32 7.69
N TYR A 97 -0.23 -0.84 6.52
CA TYR A 97 -1.56 -0.75 5.93
C TYR A 97 -1.92 -2.00 5.12
N THR A 98 -3.21 -2.26 4.99
CA THR A 98 -3.75 -3.40 4.22
C THR A 98 -4.44 -2.99 2.94
N ASP A 99 -4.81 -1.72 2.80
CA ASP A 99 -5.51 -1.16 1.64
C ASP A 99 -6.70 -2.01 1.14
N VAL A 100 -7.45 -2.61 2.06
CA VAL A 100 -8.68 -3.35 1.71
C VAL A 100 -9.86 -2.41 1.82
N SER A 101 -10.76 -2.46 0.84
CA SER A 101 -12.08 -1.83 0.99
C SER A 101 -12.96 -2.77 1.80
N LEU A 102 -13.50 -2.28 2.91
CA LEU A 102 -14.38 -3.06 3.76
C LEU A 102 -15.77 -3.18 3.13
N ASP A 103 -16.42 -4.31 3.37
CA ASP A 103 -17.79 -4.53 2.93
C ASP A 103 -18.75 -3.48 3.52
N PRO A 104 -19.32 -2.57 2.69
CA PRO A 104 -20.11 -1.45 3.19
C PRO A 104 -21.41 -1.90 3.87
N ARG A 105 -21.89 -3.13 3.61
CA ARG A 105 -23.06 -3.70 4.29
C ARG A 105 -22.85 -3.88 5.79
N HIS A 106 -21.60 -3.92 6.22
CA HIS A 106 -21.18 -4.07 7.61
C HIS A 106 -20.55 -2.79 8.18
N GLN A 107 -20.60 -1.68 7.44
CA GLN A 107 -20.07 -0.38 7.89
C GLN A 107 -21.22 0.59 8.16
N ALA A 108 -21.00 1.53 9.09
CA ALA A 108 -21.94 2.61 9.29
C ALA A 108 -22.01 3.49 8.01
N PRO A 109 -23.21 3.87 7.54
CA PRO A 109 -23.34 4.71 6.36
C PRO A 109 -22.56 6.02 6.50
N GLY A 110 -21.85 6.41 5.43
CA GLY A 110 -21.14 7.68 5.37
C GLY A 110 -19.76 7.71 6.03
N THR A 111 -19.30 6.62 6.65
CA THR A 111 -17.92 6.57 7.18
C THR A 111 -16.88 6.52 6.06
N ARG A 112 -15.64 6.89 6.39
CA ARG A 112 -14.48 6.69 5.50
C ARG A 112 -14.31 5.20 5.19
N SER A 113 -14.47 4.33 6.19
CA SER A 113 -14.37 2.87 6.01
C SER A 113 -15.41 2.29 5.04
N ALA A 114 -16.57 2.92 4.89
CA ALA A 114 -17.62 2.50 3.96
C ALA A 114 -17.39 2.93 2.50
N ARG A 115 -16.45 3.86 2.26
CA ARG A 115 -16.22 4.49 0.94
C ARG A 115 -14.77 4.49 0.49
N GLY A 116 -13.86 4.10 1.38
CA GLY A 116 -12.41 4.16 1.19
C GLY A 116 -11.81 2.83 0.76
N PHE A 117 -10.52 2.91 0.44
CA PHE A 117 -9.66 1.75 0.21
C PHE A 117 -8.64 1.59 1.33
N ASP A 118 -8.69 2.39 2.40
CA ASP A 118 -7.76 2.42 3.52
C ASP A 118 -8.21 1.55 4.71
N GLY A 119 -9.05 0.55 4.47
CA GLY A 119 -9.55 -0.33 5.51
C GLY A 119 -8.46 -1.24 6.07
N VAL A 120 -8.55 -1.53 7.36
CA VAL A 120 -7.76 -2.55 8.05
C VAL A 120 -8.36 -3.92 7.81
N LEU A 121 -7.57 -4.90 7.39
CA LEU A 121 -8.03 -6.27 7.16
C LEU A 121 -8.74 -6.82 8.42
N PRO A 122 -10.01 -7.26 8.32
CA PRO A 122 -10.73 -7.80 9.46
C PRO A 122 -9.96 -8.94 10.12
N GLY A 123 -9.74 -8.82 11.44
CA GLY A 123 -8.92 -9.75 12.22
C GLY A 123 -7.52 -9.24 12.53
N MET A 124 -7.07 -8.11 11.98
CA MET A 124 -5.82 -7.46 12.41
C MET A 124 -6.07 -6.32 13.39
N ASP A 125 -5.23 -6.22 14.42
CA ASP A 125 -5.21 -5.09 15.35
C ASP A 125 -4.17 -4.06 14.87
N PRO A 126 -4.57 -2.84 14.45
CA PRO A 126 -3.64 -1.83 13.97
C PRO A 126 -2.83 -1.23 15.14
N VAL A 127 -1.56 -1.62 15.25
CA VAL A 127 -0.63 -1.09 16.26
C VAL A 127 0.10 0.14 15.75
N GLY A 128 0.49 0.15 14.46
CA GLY A 128 1.10 1.29 13.80
C GLY A 128 0.50 1.49 12.43
N PHE A 129 -0.63 2.19 12.33
CA PHE A 129 -1.36 2.34 11.08
C PHE A 129 -0.78 3.46 10.19
N LEU A 130 -0.40 3.11 8.96
CA LEU A 130 -0.07 4.10 7.93
C LEU A 130 -1.35 4.50 7.19
N SER A 131 -1.91 5.64 7.57
CA SER A 131 -3.10 6.18 6.90
C SER A 131 -2.75 6.74 5.52
N SER A 132 -3.65 6.54 4.55
CA SER A 132 -3.62 7.26 3.27
C SER A 132 -4.17 8.69 3.37
N ASP A 133 -4.46 9.17 4.59
CA ASP A 133 -4.91 10.55 4.83
C ASP A 133 -3.74 11.54 4.71
N TRP A 134 -3.80 12.40 3.69
CA TRP A 134 -2.80 13.43 3.47
C TRP A 134 -3.09 14.73 4.23
N GLY A 135 -4.26 14.84 4.87
CA GLY A 135 -4.71 16.04 5.57
C GLY A 135 -3.65 16.64 6.52
N PRO A 136 -3.05 15.84 7.43
CA PRO A 136 -2.01 16.33 8.33
C PRO A 136 -0.79 16.89 7.60
N TRP A 137 -0.28 16.17 6.60
CA TRP A 137 0.88 16.62 5.82
C TRP A 137 0.58 17.89 5.02
N LEU A 138 -0.58 17.96 4.37
CA LEU A 138 -1.03 19.16 3.66
C LEU A 138 -1.19 20.36 4.61
N ALA A 139 -1.68 20.14 5.83
CA ALA A 139 -1.76 21.20 6.84
C ALA A 139 -0.36 21.73 7.21
N GLU A 140 0.65 20.86 7.35
CA GLU A 140 2.03 21.26 7.58
C GLU A 140 2.64 22.03 6.40
N LEU A 141 2.33 21.64 5.16
CA LEU A 141 2.72 22.42 3.99
C LEU A 141 2.10 23.83 3.99
N ARG A 142 0.80 23.96 4.34
CA ARG A 142 0.17 25.28 4.47
C ARG A 142 0.86 26.15 5.52
N LYS A 143 1.19 25.59 6.69
CA LYS A 143 1.93 26.31 7.75
C LYS A 143 3.30 26.81 7.28
N LYS A 144 3.96 26.06 6.39
CA LYS A 144 5.23 26.42 5.76
C LYS A 144 5.10 27.42 4.60
N GLY A 145 3.89 27.90 4.31
CA GLY A 145 3.61 28.92 3.29
C GLY A 145 3.41 28.39 1.88
N TYR A 146 3.26 27.07 1.69
CA TYR A 146 3.00 26.50 0.37
C TYR A 146 1.58 26.80 -0.11
N GLN A 147 1.47 27.16 -1.39
CA GLN A 147 0.19 27.27 -2.08
C GLN A 147 -0.26 25.87 -2.52
N LEU A 148 -1.31 25.37 -1.89
CA LEU A 148 -1.84 24.04 -2.19
C LEU A 148 -2.91 24.11 -3.28
N PRO A 149 -2.99 23.10 -4.17
CA PRO A 149 -4.11 22.99 -5.09
C PRO A 149 -5.43 22.76 -4.33
N GLU A 150 -6.53 23.14 -4.97
CA GLU A 150 -7.89 22.90 -4.46
C GLU A 150 -8.16 21.41 -4.25
N GLU A 151 -7.78 20.60 -5.24
CA GLU A 151 -7.77 19.14 -5.12
C GLU A 151 -6.44 18.66 -4.54
N ALA A 152 -6.49 18.08 -3.35
CA ALA A 152 -5.33 17.52 -2.65
C ALA A 152 -4.49 16.55 -3.52
N ALA A 153 -5.15 15.73 -4.36
CA ALA A 153 -4.51 14.79 -5.28
C ALA A 153 -3.49 15.45 -6.22
N ARG A 154 -3.72 16.71 -6.58
CA ARG A 154 -2.92 17.45 -7.56
C ARG A 154 -1.64 18.03 -6.98
N ILE A 155 -1.36 17.82 -5.69
CA ILE A 155 -0.11 18.26 -5.06
C ILE A 155 1.13 17.61 -5.68
N TYR A 156 0.96 16.42 -6.28
CA TYR A 156 2.00 15.68 -6.99
C TYR A 156 2.12 16.07 -8.46
N GLU A 157 1.24 16.94 -8.97
CA GLU A 157 1.47 17.57 -10.26
C GLU A 157 2.64 18.55 -10.15
N PRO A 158 3.43 18.71 -11.23
CA PRO A 158 4.52 19.67 -11.22
C PRO A 158 4.07 21.08 -10.88
N ASP A 159 5.01 21.89 -10.39
CA ASP A 159 4.78 23.32 -10.20
C ASP A 159 4.35 23.96 -11.53
N PRO A 160 3.14 24.55 -11.62
CA PRO A 160 2.64 25.15 -12.85
C PRO A 160 3.48 26.35 -13.31
N ALA A 161 4.27 26.96 -12.43
CA ALA A 161 5.21 28.02 -12.78
C ALA A 161 6.55 27.47 -13.32
N ALA A 162 6.84 26.18 -13.13
CA ALA A 162 8.09 25.59 -13.56
C ALA A 162 8.12 25.40 -15.09
N THR A 163 9.22 25.83 -15.70
CA THR A 163 9.50 25.66 -17.12
C THR A 163 10.79 24.85 -17.32
N GLY A 164 11.11 24.50 -18.56
CA GLY A 164 12.36 23.81 -18.86
C GLY A 164 12.30 22.27 -18.84
N SER A 165 11.13 21.69 -19.10
CA SER A 165 11.05 20.23 -19.33
C SER A 165 11.77 19.79 -20.60
N GLY A 166 11.90 20.69 -21.59
CA GLY A 166 12.31 20.33 -22.95
C GLY A 166 11.48 19.12 -23.43
N ASP A 167 12.17 18.13 -24.00
CA ASP A 167 11.56 16.88 -24.49
C ASP A 167 11.35 15.82 -23.40
N LYS A 168 11.70 16.10 -22.14
CA LYS A 168 11.67 15.11 -21.04
C LYS A 168 10.27 14.91 -20.42
N GLY A 169 9.27 15.65 -20.92
CA GLY A 169 7.88 15.55 -20.48
C GLY A 169 7.59 16.18 -19.11
N LYS A 170 6.30 16.21 -18.76
CA LYS A 170 5.80 16.94 -17.58
C LYS A 170 6.37 16.46 -16.25
N THR A 171 6.71 15.18 -16.11
CA THR A 171 7.22 14.59 -14.85
C THR A 171 8.67 14.96 -14.54
N TYR A 172 9.37 15.64 -15.44
CA TYR A 172 10.72 16.16 -15.20
C TYR A 172 10.72 17.46 -14.39
N LEU A 173 9.60 18.18 -14.42
CA LEU A 173 9.44 19.44 -13.69
C LEU A 173 9.39 19.18 -12.17
N PRO A 174 9.89 20.12 -11.35
CA PRO A 174 9.94 19.96 -9.91
C PRO A 174 8.54 19.84 -9.29
N ALA A 175 8.48 19.13 -8.17
CA ALA A 175 7.30 19.10 -7.31
C ALA A 175 7.00 20.49 -6.74
N ARG A 176 5.74 20.71 -6.34
CA ARG A 176 5.27 21.94 -5.69
C ARG A 176 5.85 22.18 -4.29
N PHE A 177 6.54 21.19 -3.75
CA PHE A 177 7.16 21.20 -2.43
C PHE A 177 8.63 20.78 -2.50
N ARG A 178 9.44 21.28 -1.58
CA ARG A 178 10.86 20.88 -1.47
C ARG A 178 10.98 19.43 -1.02
N ALA A 179 12.05 18.76 -1.43
CA ALA A 179 12.31 17.36 -1.07
C ALA A 179 12.23 17.08 0.45
N LYS A 180 12.80 17.97 1.28
CA LYS A 180 12.75 17.86 2.76
C LYS A 180 11.35 18.02 3.39
N ASP A 181 10.39 18.50 2.60
CA ASP A 181 9.00 18.71 3.03
C ASP A 181 8.07 17.62 2.45
N SER A 182 8.63 16.59 1.80
CA SER A 182 7.89 15.43 1.30
C SER A 182 7.25 14.65 2.45
N SER A 183 6.10 14.04 2.19
CA SER A 183 5.46 13.09 3.12
C SER A 183 6.27 11.80 3.34
N ALA A 184 7.28 11.57 2.50
CA ALA A 184 8.18 10.43 2.55
C ALA A 184 9.60 10.78 3.07
N ALA A 185 9.81 12.01 3.55
CA ALA A 185 11.10 12.48 4.07
C ALA A 185 11.31 12.12 5.56
#